data_AF-K1QSE1-F1
#
_entry.id   AF-K1QSE1-F1
#
_cell.length_a   1.000
_cell.length_b   1.000
_cell.length_c   1.000
_cell.angle_alpha   90.00
_cell.angle_beta   90.00
_cell.angle_gamma   90.00
#
_symmetry.space_group_name_H-M   'P 1'
#
loop_
_entity.id
_entity.type
_entity.pdbx_description
1 polymer ?
#
loop_
_entity_poly.entity_id
_entity_poly.type
_entity_poly.pdbx_seq_one_letter_code
_entity_poly.pdbx_strand_id
1 'polypeptide(L)' 'MGYYCQTPVCSPPCQNQGVCVRPGTCYCPYGYFGSSCERAKCDTGCMNGGTCVGSNQCRCTPGYWGSYCQHGG' A
#
# COMPACT_ATOMS: atom_id res chain seq x y z
N MET A 1 -10.78 3.30 35.85
CA MET A 1 -9.36 3.64 35.69
C MET A 1 -8.71 2.60 34.80
N GLY A 2 -8.12 2.99 33.65
CA GLY A 2 -7.36 2.10 32.77
C GLY A 2 -7.47 2.45 31.28
N TYR A 3 -6.87 3.57 30.84
CA TYR A 3 -6.94 4.05 29.44
C TYR A 3 -5.72 3.69 28.59
N TYR A 4 -5.05 2.59 28.87
CA TYR A 4 -3.82 2.22 28.15
C TYR A 4 -4.02 0.91 27.39
N CYS A 5 -4.83 0.96 26.34
CA CYS A 5 -4.52 0.11 25.18
C CYS A 5 -3.18 0.61 24.67
N GLN A 6 -2.11 -0.14 24.94
CA GLN A 6 -0.75 0.17 24.51
C GLN A 6 -0.67 0.03 22.98
N THR A 7 -1.33 0.92 22.24
CA THR A 7 -1.21 0.99 20.79
C THR A 7 0.26 1.22 20.49
N PRO A 8 0.92 0.29 19.78
CA PRO A 8 2.32 0.45 19.45
C PRO A 8 2.48 1.75 18.67
N VAL A 9 3.43 2.59 19.09
CA VAL A 9 3.70 3.85 18.40
C VAL A 9 4.77 3.61 17.35
N CYS A 10 4.44 3.83 16.09
CA CYS A 10 5.38 3.82 14.98
C CYS A 10 5.70 5.27 14.61
N SER A 11 6.99 5.60 14.52
CA SER A 11 7.45 6.89 14.02
C SER A 11 8.55 6.64 12.98
N PRO A 12 8.30 6.87 11.68
CA PRO A 12 7.07 7.44 11.11
C PRO A 12 5.84 6.51 11.23
N PRO A 13 4.62 7.07 11.17
CA PRO A 13 3.39 6.28 11.22
C PRO A 13 3.28 5.38 9.99
N CYS A 14 2.64 4.21 10.17
CA CYS A 14 2.35 3.30 9.07
C CYS A 14 1.39 3.97 8.06
N GLN A 15 1.71 3.87 6.77
CA GLN A 15 0.89 4.37 5.67
C GLN A 15 -0.02 3.26 5.12
N ASN A 16 -0.91 3.62 4.17
CA ASN A 16 -1.72 2.67 3.41
C ASN A 16 -2.50 1.66 4.27
N GLN A 17 -3.14 2.14 5.35
CA GLN A 17 -3.90 1.30 6.30
C GLN A 17 -3.03 0.27 7.06
N GLY A 18 -1.70 0.47 7.10
CA GLY A 18 -0.80 -0.33 7.92
C GLY A 18 -1.09 -0.17 9.41
N VAL A 19 -1.00 -1.27 10.16
CA VAL A 19 -1.24 -1.28 11.61
C VAL A 19 0.09 -1.38 12.33
N CYS A 20 0.39 -0.45 13.24
CA CYS A 20 1.58 -0.57 14.06
C CYS A 20 1.39 -1.70 15.07
N VAL A 21 2.14 -2.79 14.91
CA VAL A 21 2.03 -3.98 15.79
C VAL A 21 3.13 -4.03 16.82
N ARG A 22 4.26 -3.37 16.57
CA ARG A 22 5.37 -3.18 17.52
C ARG A 22 6.01 -1.82 17.26
N PRO A 23 6.73 -1.23 18.23
CA PRO A 23 7.47 0.01 17.99
C PRO A 23 8.37 -0.11 16.75
N GLY A 24 8.16 0.75 15.76
CA GLY A 24 8.89 0.73 14.49
C GLY A 24 8.58 -0.45 13.55
N THR A 25 7.58 -1.29 13.86
CA THR A 25 7.15 -2.40 13.00
C THR A 25 5.69 -2.23 12.59
N CYS A 26 5.48 -2.02 11.29
CA CYS A 26 4.17 -1.96 10.68
C CYS A 26 3.75 -3.32 10.12
N TYR A 27 2.53 -3.75 10.43
CA TYR A 27 1.85 -4.82 9.73
C TYR A 27 1.17 -4.24 8.50
N CYS A 28 1.65 -4.62 7.32
CA CYS A 28 1.14 -4.11 6.06
C CYS A 28 0.00 -4.98 5.52
N PRO A 29 -1.10 -4.37 5.06
CA PRO A 29 -2.15 -5.11 4.38
C PRO A 29 -1.65 -5.71 3.06
N TYR A 30 -2.40 -6.68 2.53
CA TYR A 30 -2.05 -7.37 1.30
C TYR A 30 -1.80 -6.38 0.15
N GLY A 31 -0.68 -6.56 -0.56
CA GLY A 31 -0.29 -5.63 -1.62
C GLY A 31 0.41 -4.37 -1.12
N TYR A 32 0.87 -4.31 0.12
CA TYR A 32 1.75 -3.24 0.62
C TYR A 32 2.96 -3.80 1.35
N PHE A 33 4.07 -3.08 1.30
CA PHE A 33 5.35 -3.47 1.91
C PHE A 33 6.23 -2.24 2.18
N GLY A 34 7.35 -2.47 2.86
CA GLY A 34 8.24 -1.41 3.35
C GLY A 34 8.16 -1.25 4.86
N SER A 35 9.03 -0.41 5.42
CA SER A 35 9.13 -0.22 6.88
C SER A 35 7.88 0.44 7.46
N SER A 36 7.19 1.24 6.66
CA SER A 36 5.98 1.98 6.99
C SER A 36 4.84 1.66 6.04
N CYS A 37 4.90 0.52 5.32
CA CYS A 37 3.92 0.16 4.29
C CYS A 37 3.79 1.21 3.17
N GLU A 38 4.87 1.93 2.89
CA GLU A 38 4.91 3.02 1.92
C GLU A 38 4.94 2.53 0.46
N ARG A 39 5.29 1.27 0.23
CA ARG A 39 5.36 0.68 -1.11
C ARG A 39 4.16 -0.21 -1.37
N ALA A 40 3.59 -0.14 -2.57
CA ALA A 40 2.52 -1.00 -3.01
C ALA A 40 3.05 -2.10 -3.95
N LYS A 41 2.50 -3.31 -3.81
CA LYS A 41 2.71 -4.46 -4.68
C LYS A 41 1.39 -4.81 -5.35
N CYS A 42 1.43 -4.95 -6.66
CA CYS A 42 0.29 -5.40 -7.45
C CYS A 42 0.53 -6.87 -7.79
N ASP A 43 -0.40 -7.74 -7.38
CA ASP A 43 -0.29 -9.19 -7.60
C ASP A 43 -0.38 -9.49 -9.10
N THR A 44 -1.42 -8.95 -9.72
CA THR A 44 -1.53 -8.83 -11.16
C THR A 44 -0.81 -7.53 -11.53
N GLY A 45 0.44 -7.63 -11.98
CA GLY A 45 1.25 -6.45 -12.31
C GLY A 45 0.52 -5.49 -13.27
N CYS A 46 0.81 -4.20 -13.15
CA CYS A 46 0.23 -3.18 -14.02
C CYS A 46 0.79 -3.30 -15.45
N MET A 47 -0.09 -3.36 -16.44
CA MET A 47 0.27 -3.45 -17.87
C MET A 47 0.60 -2.08 -18.46
N ASN A 48 1.14 -2.07 -19.68
CA ASN A 48 1.33 -0.85 -20.49
C ASN A 48 2.13 0.28 -19.79
N GLY A 49 3.09 -0.11 -18.95
CA GLY A 49 3.92 0.85 -18.20
C GLY A 49 3.20 1.49 -17.00
N GLY A 50 2.04 0.97 -16.60
CA GLY A 50 1.36 1.40 -15.38
C GLY A 50 2.22 1.18 -14.14
N THR A 51 2.08 2.06 -13.15
CA THR A 51 2.80 1.96 -11.87
C THR A 51 1.86 1.48 -10.79
N CYS A 52 2.29 0.48 -10.01
CA CYS A 52 1.50 0.06 -8.85
C CYS A 52 1.55 1.13 -7.77
N VAL A 53 0.39 1.71 -7.44
CA VAL A 53 0.26 2.76 -6.43
C VAL A 53 -0.56 2.32 -5.21
N GLY A 54 -1.19 1.15 -5.29
CA GLY A 54 -1.94 0.55 -4.18
C GLY A 54 -2.22 -0.93 -4.39
N SER A 55 -2.90 -1.56 -3.43
CA SER A 55 -3.30 -2.98 -3.54
C SER A 55 -4.24 -3.16 -4.74
N ASN A 56 -3.71 -3.77 -5.80
CA ASN A 56 -4.38 -3.88 -7.11
C ASN A 56 -4.84 -2.55 -7.70
N GLN A 57 -4.16 -1.46 -7.36
CA GLN A 57 -4.42 -0.15 -7.93
C GLN A 57 -3.23 0.28 -8.79
N CYS A 58 -3.48 0.35 -10.09
CA CYS A 58 -2.50 0.76 -11.09
C CYS A 58 -2.75 2.21 -11.50
N ARG A 59 -1.70 3.03 -11.44
CA ARG A 59 -1.67 4.35 -12.07
C ARG A 59 -1.26 4.17 -13.52
N CYS A 60 -2.21 4.34 -14.42
CA CYS A 60 -2.01 4.14 -15.85
C CYS A 60 -1.29 5.32 -16.50
N THR A 61 -0.54 5.02 -17.55
CA THR A 61 0.02 6.01 -18.46
C THR A 61 -1.13 6.65 -19.27
N PRO A 62 -0.96 7.90 -19.77
CA PRO A 62 -1.97 8.55 -20.58
C PRO A 62 -2.35 7.70 -21.81
N GLY A 63 -3.65 7.55 -22.07
CA GLY A 63 -4.17 6.70 -23.14
C GLY A 63 -4.49 5.27 -22.73
N TYR A 64 -4.16 4.85 -21.50
CA TYR A 64 -4.51 3.53 -20.97
C TYR A 64 -5.46 3.61 -19.78
N TRP A 65 -6.32 2.60 -19.61
CA TRP A 65 -7.30 2.52 -18.54
C TRP A 65 -7.64 1.07 -18.15
N GLY A 66 -8.41 0.92 -17.07
CA GLY A 66 -8.75 -0.37 -16.45
C GLY A 66 -7.93 -0.62 -15.18
N SER A 67 -8.35 -1.61 -14.39
CA SER A 67 -7.76 -1.94 -13.08
C SER A 67 -6.26 -2.25 -13.15
N TYR A 68 -5.79 -2.77 -14.29
CA TYR A 68 -4.39 -3.12 -14.55
C TYR A 68 -3.83 -2.36 -15.74
N CYS A 69 -4.46 -1.25 -16.16
CA CYS A 69 -4.09 -0.49 -17.36
C CYS A 69 -4.06 -1.35 -18.63
N GLN A 70 -4.93 -2.35 -18.69
CA GLN A 70 -4.93 -3.35 -19.75
C GLN A 70 -5.60 -2.89 -21.04
N HIS A 71 -6.42 -1.84 -20.98
CA HIS A 71 -7.07 -1.25 -22.15
C HIS A 71 -6.30 0.00 -22.57
N GLY A 72 -6.12 0.19 -23.87
CA GLY A 72 -5.50 1.38 -24.44
C GLY A 72 -6.14 1.74 -25.77
N GLY A 73 -6.15 3.04 -26.08
CA GLY A 73 -6.73 3.63 -27.30
C GLY A 73 -5.72 4.49 -28.04
#